data_AF-G5K4B7-F1
#
_entry.id   AF-G5K4B7-F1
#
_cell.length_a   1.000
_cell.length_b   1.000
_cell.length_c   1.000
_cell.angle_alpha   90.00
_cell.angle_beta   90.00
_cell.angle_gamma   90.00
#
_symmetry.space_group_name_H-M   'P 1'
#
loop_
_entity.id
_entity.type
_entity.pdbx_description
1 polymer ?
#
loop_
_entity_poly.entity_id
_entity_poly.type
_entity_poly.pdbx_seq_one_letter_code
_entity_poly.pdbx_strand_id
1 'polypeptide(L)'
;MKIDHLMTKDRSAQYQMMRSLHKVKNGLALKDLMTQLKLSKVTLIKYIDQLNHLFKDKEIVACLSSDEDSLYLEMSTYLSWTSIQSLLLEDSLSYQNE
;
A
#
# COMPACT_ATOMS: atom_id res chain seq x y z
N MET A 1 3.52 19.59 -4.08
CA MET A 1 4.52 18.74 -3.42
C MET A 1 3.96 17.32 -3.37
N LYS A 2 4.65 16.31 -3.93
CA LYS A 2 4.12 14.92 -3.92
C LYS A 2 4.49 14.28 -2.58
N ILE A 3 3.49 13.90 -1.78
CA ILE A 3 3.63 13.25 -0.46
C ILE A 3 4.65 12.10 -0.49
N ASP A 4 4.71 11.38 -1.59
CA ASP A 4 5.59 10.25 -1.87
C ASP A 4 7.10 10.59 -1.76
N HIS A 5 7.50 11.87 -1.81
CA HIS A 5 8.89 12.33 -1.64
C HIS A 5 9.31 12.47 -0.18
N LEU A 6 8.34 12.45 0.75
CA LEU A 6 8.60 12.47 2.19
C LEU A 6 8.82 11.06 2.74
N MET A 7 8.60 10.03 1.91
CA MET A 7 8.63 8.64 2.32
C MET A 7 9.96 7.95 1.99
N THR A 8 10.30 6.91 2.74
CA THR A 8 11.37 5.97 2.33
C THR A 8 11.01 5.33 0.99
N LYS A 9 12.00 4.82 0.25
CA LYS A 9 11.78 4.24 -1.09
C LYS A 9 10.73 3.11 -1.07
N ASP A 10 10.78 2.25 -0.06
CA ASP A 10 9.85 1.13 0.11
C ASP A 10 8.43 1.63 0.41
N ARG A 11 8.31 2.59 1.34
CA ARG A 11 7.01 3.15 1.72
C ARG A 11 6.40 3.99 0.61
N SER A 12 7.22 4.67 -0.20
CA SER A 12 6.79 5.36 -1.42
C SER A 12 6.19 4.39 -2.44
N ALA A 13 6.80 3.21 -2.63
CA ALA A 13 6.26 2.18 -3.52
C ALA A 13 4.92 1.60 -3.01
N GLN A 14 4.82 1.35 -1.70
CA GLN A 14 3.57 0.91 -1.07
C GLN A 14 2.46 1.97 -1.16
N TYR A 15 2.79 3.23 -0.97
CA TYR A 15 1.85 4.33 -1.17
C TYR A 15 1.35 4.39 -2.62
N GLN A 16 2.25 4.27 -3.60
CA GLN A 16 1.86 4.26 -5.01
C GLN A 16 0.96 3.05 -5.35
N MET A 17 1.25 1.88 -4.78
CA MET A 17 0.40 0.69 -4.91
C MET A 17 -1.01 0.94 -4.37
N MET A 18 -1.11 1.42 -3.12
CA MET A 18 -2.39 1.73 -2.49
C MET A 18 -3.18 2.77 -3.26
N ARG A 19 -2.49 3.78 -3.81
CA ARG A 19 -3.10 4.81 -4.65
C ARG A 19 -3.61 4.25 -5.97
N SER A 20 -2.90 3.30 -6.58
CA SER A 20 -3.38 2.61 -7.79
C SER A 20 -4.62 1.76 -7.48
N LEU A 21 -4.61 1.01 -6.38
CA LEU A 21 -5.76 0.20 -5.94
C LEU A 21 -6.99 1.05 -5.63
N HIS A 22 -6.82 2.18 -4.92
CA HIS A 22 -7.94 3.07 -4.60
C HIS A 22 -8.62 3.65 -5.85
N LYS A 23 -7.90 3.78 -6.98
CA LYS A 23 -8.47 4.28 -8.24
C LYS A 23 -9.22 3.22 -9.03
N VAL A 24 -8.99 1.94 -8.76
CA VAL A 24 -9.53 0.84 -9.56
C VAL A 24 -10.44 -0.02 -8.69
N LYS A 25 -11.75 0.00 -8.98
CA LYS A 25 -12.75 -0.73 -8.19
C LYS A 25 -12.72 -2.25 -8.38
N ASN A 26 -12.08 -2.75 -9.45
CA ASN A 26 -12.19 -4.16 -9.85
C ASN A 26 -10.90 -4.97 -9.60
N GLY A 27 -10.04 -4.50 -8.70
CA GLY A 27 -8.71 -5.07 -8.49
C GLY A 27 -7.73 -4.67 -9.60
N LEU A 28 -6.44 -4.92 -9.35
CA LEU A 28 -5.36 -4.47 -10.23
C LEU A 28 -4.41 -5.63 -10.53
N ALA A 29 -4.10 -5.83 -11.81
CA ALA A 29 -3.23 -6.92 -12.21
C ALA A 29 -1.85 -6.78 -11.57
N LEU A 30 -1.36 -7.85 -10.92
CA LEU A 30 -0.06 -7.90 -10.26
C LEU A 30 1.06 -7.58 -11.25
N LYS A 31 0.94 -8.03 -12.50
CA LYS A 31 1.90 -7.75 -13.58
C LYS A 31 1.99 -6.25 -13.89
N ASP A 32 0.86 -5.55 -13.88
CA ASP A 32 0.82 -4.11 -14.11
C ASP A 32 1.43 -3.35 -12.94
N LEU A 33 1.15 -3.76 -11.69
CA LEU A 33 1.81 -3.21 -10.50
C LEU A 33 3.32 -3.40 -10.55
N MET A 34 3.78 -4.61 -10.86
CA MET A 34 5.21 -4.92 -10.96
C MET A 34 5.89 -4.01 -12.00
N THR A 35 5.25 -3.83 -13.15
CA THR A 35 5.78 -2.99 -14.24
C THR A 35 5.78 -1.51 -13.86
N GLN A 36 4.65 -1.02 -13.31
CA GLN A 36 4.48 0.38 -12.91
C GLN A 36 5.47 0.78 -11.81
N LEU A 37 5.63 -0.07 -10.79
CA LEU A 37 6.46 0.20 -9.62
C LEU A 37 7.91 -0.28 -9.79
N LYS A 38 8.22 -0.94 -10.92
CA LYS A 38 9.52 -1.57 -11.20
C LYS A 38 9.95 -2.53 -10.09
N LEU A 39 9.03 -3.39 -9.65
CA LEU A 39 9.23 -4.36 -8.58
C LEU A 39 9.26 -5.79 -9.11
N SER A 40 10.05 -6.64 -8.45
CA SER A 40 9.95 -8.09 -8.61
C SER A 40 8.67 -8.62 -7.94
N LYS A 41 8.20 -9.81 -8.33
CA LYS A 41 7.05 -10.46 -7.68
C LYS A 41 7.29 -10.68 -6.19
N VAL A 42 8.50 -11.10 -5.81
CA VAL A 42 8.89 -11.32 -4.41
C VAL A 42 8.83 -10.02 -3.61
N THR A 43 9.32 -8.92 -4.17
CA THR A 43 9.26 -7.59 -3.52
C THR A 43 7.82 -7.10 -3.40
N LEU A 44 6.99 -7.32 -4.42
CA LEU A 44 5.57 -6.95 -4.38
C LEU A 44 4.83 -7.69 -3.26
N ILE A 45 5.02 -9.02 -3.16
CA ILE A 45 4.43 -9.83 -2.08
C ILE A 45 4.90 -9.34 -0.71
N LYS A 46 6.22 -9.13 -0.53
CA LYS A 46 6.76 -8.56 0.70
C LYS A 46 6.09 -7.24 1.09
N TYR A 47 5.84 -6.36 0.12
CA TYR A 47 5.20 -5.07 0.38
C TYR A 47 3.73 -5.20 0.74
N ILE A 48 3.01 -6.16 0.15
CA ILE A 48 1.63 -6.51 0.50
C ILE A 48 1.58 -7.01 1.95
N ASP A 49 2.47 -7.95 2.31
CA ASP A 49 2.54 -8.51 3.67
C ASP A 49 2.84 -7.41 4.70
N GLN A 50 3.82 -6.55 4.41
CA GLN A 50 4.15 -5.41 5.28
C GLN A 50 2.99 -4.44 5.46
N LEU A 51 2.18 -4.21 4.43
CA LEU A 51 0.99 -3.36 4.52
C LEU A 51 -0.10 -4.02 5.37
N ASN A 52 -0.36 -5.30 5.16
CA ASN A 52 -1.31 -6.06 5.98
C ASN A 52 -0.90 -6.12 7.45
N HIS A 53 0.41 -6.29 7.72
CA HIS A 53 0.94 -6.18 9.08
C HIS A 53 0.73 -4.79 9.67
N LEU A 54 1.05 -3.72 8.92
CA LEU A 54 0.83 -2.36 9.39
C LEU A 54 -0.65 -2.08 9.69
N PHE A 55 -1.57 -2.56 8.85
CA PHE A 55 -3.00 -2.42 9.12
C PHE A 55 -3.42 -3.15 10.39
N LYS A 56 -2.92 -4.38 10.59
CA LYS A 56 -3.19 -5.15 11.80
C LYS A 56 -2.64 -4.47 13.05
N ASP A 57 -1.40 -4.00 13.01
CA ASP A 57 -0.70 -3.39 14.15
C ASP A 57 -1.34 -2.06 14.57
N LYS A 58 -1.99 -1.37 13.62
CA LYS A 58 -2.66 -0.08 13.83
C LYS A 58 -4.18 -0.21 13.93
N GLU A 59 -4.69 -1.44 14.05
CA GLU A 59 -6.11 -1.75 14.17
C GLU A 59 -6.97 -1.16 13.04
N ILE A 60 -6.39 -1.05 11.85
CA ILE A 60 -7.07 -0.58 10.65
C ILE A 60 -7.84 -1.72 10.02
N VAL A 61 -9.14 -1.52 9.83
CA VAL A 61 -10.03 -2.49 9.17
C VAL A 61 -9.88 -2.39 7.65
N ALA A 62 -8.71 -2.80 7.16
CA ALA A 62 -8.40 -2.97 5.75
C ALA A 62 -7.43 -4.14 5.55
N CYS A 63 -7.52 -4.79 4.39
CA CYS A 63 -6.57 -5.80 3.98
C CYS A 63 -6.36 -5.78 2.46
N LEU A 64 -5.19 -6.25 2.06
CA LEU A 64 -4.83 -6.55 0.70
C LEU A 64 -4.94 -8.06 0.50
N SER A 65 -5.78 -8.47 -0.45
CA SER A 65 -5.97 -9.85 -0.85
C SER A 65 -5.57 -9.99 -2.32
N SER A 66 -4.91 -11.09 -2.66
CA SER A 66 -4.55 -11.39 -4.06
C SER A 66 -5.17 -12.71 -4.48
N ASP A 67 -5.74 -12.75 -5.68
CA ASP A 67 -6.17 -13.96 -6.38
C ASP A 67 -5.34 -14.10 -7.65
N GLU A 68 -4.94 -15.31 -8.03
CA GLU A 68 -4.01 -15.70 -9.13
C GLU A 68 -3.10 -14.58 -9.69
N ASP A 69 -3.66 -13.62 -10.43
CA ASP A 69 -2.95 -12.50 -11.07
C ASP A 69 -3.43 -11.07 -10.70
N SER A 70 -4.35 -10.91 -9.75
CA SER A 70 -4.96 -9.64 -9.35
C SER A 70 -4.82 -9.34 -7.86
N LEU A 71 -4.62 -8.06 -7.52
CA LEU A 71 -4.59 -7.54 -6.16
C LEU A 71 -5.83 -6.71 -5.89
N TYR A 72 -6.42 -6.91 -4.72
CA TYR A 72 -7.62 -6.23 -4.25
C TYR A 72 -7.32 -5.52 -2.93
N LEU A 73 -8.02 -4.40 -2.72
CA LEU A 73 -8.02 -3.68 -1.45
C LEU A 73 -9.43 -3.78 -0.87
N GLU A 74 -9.56 -4.52 0.21
CA GLU A 74 -10.76 -4.59 1.01
C GLU A 74 -10.62 -3.59 2.15
N MET A 75 -11.55 -2.64 2.24
CA MET A 75 -11.57 -1.64 3.30
C MET A 75 -12.97 -1.49 3.88
N SER A 76 -13.06 -1.25 5.18
CA SER A 76 -14.31 -0.87 5.82
C SER A 76 -14.89 0.39 5.16
N THR A 77 -16.22 0.45 5.04
CA THR A 77 -16.94 1.61 4.48
C THR A 77 -16.75 2.89 5.30
N TYR A 78 -16.34 2.75 6.55
CA TYR A 78 -16.04 3.86 7.46
C TYR A 78 -14.58 4.34 7.35
N LEU A 79 -13.73 3.62 6.62
CA LEU A 79 -12.33 3.96 6.47
C LEU A 79 -12.15 4.92 5.29
N SER A 80 -11.61 6.10 5.57
CA SER A 80 -11.30 7.08 4.54
C SER A 80 -9.94 6.79 3.89
N TRP A 81 -9.81 7.10 2.59
CA TRP A 81 -8.51 7.09 1.91
C TRP A 81 -7.48 7.96 2.63
N THR A 82 -7.90 9.11 3.15
CA THR A 82 -7.04 10.02 3.92
C THR A 82 -6.46 9.38 5.17
N SER A 83 -7.20 8.49 5.85
CA SER A 83 -6.69 7.73 7.00
C SER A 83 -5.52 6.81 6.62
N ILE A 84 -5.62 6.14 5.46
CA ILE A 84 -4.53 5.32 4.91
C ILE A 84 -3.31 6.18 4.56
N GLN A 85 -3.53 7.36 3.96
CA GLN A 85 -2.42 8.25 3.60
C GLN A 85 -1.66 8.75 4.82
N SER A 86 -2.37 9.20 5.86
CA SER A 86 -1.76 9.65 7.11
C SER A 86 -0.97 8.54 7.78
N LEU A 87 -1.54 7.33 7.86
CA LEU A 87 -0.86 6.17 8.42
C LEU A 87 0.48 5.88 7.72
N LEU A 88 0.49 5.82 6.39
CA LEU A 88 1.71 5.53 5.63
C LEU A 88 2.76 6.64 5.78
N LEU A 89 2.33 7.89 5.97
CA LEU A 89 3.22 9.01 6.18
C LEU A 89 3.83 8.98 7.59
N GLU A 90 3.00 8.77 8.62
CA GLU A 90 3.44 8.66 10.01
C GLU A 90 4.47 7.55 10.17
N ASP A 91 4.18 6.35 9.66
CA ASP A 91 5.09 5.22 9.72
C ASP A 91 6.43 5.51 9.02
N SER A 92 6.39 6.22 7.88
CA SER A 92 7.62 6.60 7.19
C SER A 92 8.46 7.65 7.94
N LEU A 93 7.83 8.55 8.68
CA LEU A 93 8.51 9.60 9.44
C LEU A 93 9.04 9.06 10.77
N SER A 94 8.34 8.12 11.40
CA SER A 94 8.84 7.40 12.58
C SER A 94 10.16 6.69 12.26
N TYR A 95 10.25 6.05 11.09
CA TYR A 95 11.48 5.37 10.64
C TYR A 95 12.65 6.32 10.32
N GLN A 96 12.40 7.62 10.11
CA GLN A 96 13.47 8.61 9.87
C GLN A 96 14.08 9.17 11.16
N ASN A 97 13.43 8.94 12.31
CA ASN A 97 13.85 9.46 13.61
C ASN A 97 14.42 8.38 14.56
N GLU A 98 14.56 7.15 14.08
CA GLU A 98 15.30 6.05 14.75
C GLU A 98 16.71 5.91 14.16
#